data_AF-A0A2D6XIS7-F1
#
_entry.id   AF-A0A2D6XIS7-F1
#
_cell.length_a   1.000
_cell.length_b   1.000
_cell.length_c   1.000
_cell.angle_alpha   90.00
_cell.angle_beta   90.00
_cell.angle_gamma   90.00
#
_symmetry.space_group_name_H-M   'P 1'
#
loop_
_entity.id
_entity.type
_entity.pdbx_description
1 polymer ?
#
loop_
_entity_poly.entity_id
_entity_poly.type
_entity_poly.pdbx_seq_one_letter_code
_entity_poly.pdbx_strand_id
1 'polypeptide(L)'
;MSLQEIIKKIKKQGAHRGYEFISEKTLGRNTFVIANKKTEKAILVGKDADSKIKCYSVNINKWMWAENEGFSTDEIVDKLFNEIFKKIKIKNPVSNAQVAQMSKMLM
;
A
#
# COMPACT_ATOMS: atom_id res chain seq x y z
N MET A 1 8.12 14.87 3.81
CA MET A 1 6.76 14.31 3.89
C MET A 1 6.80 13.04 4.71
N SER A 2 6.00 12.96 5.77
CA SER A 2 5.89 11.78 6.62
C SER A 2 5.09 10.68 5.93
N LEU A 3 5.26 9.43 6.37
CA LEU A 3 4.49 8.31 5.82
C LEU A 3 2.98 8.52 6.05
N GLN A 4 2.60 9.05 7.21
CA GLN A 4 1.20 9.37 7.53
C GLN A 4 0.59 10.39 6.57
N GLU A 5 1.35 11.41 6.16
CA GLU A 5 0.88 12.39 5.15
C GLU A 5 0.63 11.73 3.79
N ILE A 6 1.49 10.78 3.41
CA ILE A 6 1.33 10.01 2.16
C ILE A 6 0.06 9.15 2.24
N ILE A 7 -0.17 8.44 3.35
CA ILE A 7 -1.40 7.65 3.55
C ILE A 7 -2.64 8.53 3.48
N LYS A 8 -2.63 9.70 4.14
CA LYS A 8 -3.73 10.67 4.06
C LYS A 8 -4.01 11.11 2.62
N LYS A 9 -2.98 11.37 1.82
CA LYS A 9 -3.13 11.70 0.40
C LYS A 9 -3.72 10.55 -0.41
N ILE A 10 -3.27 9.32 -0.19
CA ILE A 10 -3.82 8.12 -0.87
C ILE A 10 -5.31 7.98 -0.56
N LYS A 11 -5.70 8.07 0.71
CA LYS A 11 -7.12 8.02 1.12
C LYS A 11 -7.95 9.11 0.46
N LYS A 12 -7.46 10.35 0.47
CA LYS A 12 -8.15 11.49 -0.15
C LYS A 12 -8.33 11.30 -1.66
N GLN A 13 -7.29 10.87 -2.37
CA GLN A 13 -7.37 10.62 -3.81
C GLN A 13 -8.28 9.44 -4.15
N GLY A 14 -8.28 8.39 -3.33
CA GLY A 14 -9.21 7.28 -3.44
C GLY A 14 -10.66 7.72 -3.31
N ALA A 15 -10.97 8.53 -2.29
CA ALA A 15 -12.31 9.03 -2.02
C ALA A 15 -12.86 9.86 -3.19
N HIS A 16 -12.04 10.73 -3.81
CA HIS A 16 -12.43 11.47 -5.02
C HIS A 16 -12.76 10.58 -6.23
N ARG A 17 -12.30 9.32 -6.22
CA ARG A 17 -12.60 8.31 -7.25
C ARG A 17 -13.66 7.30 -6.81
N GLY A 18 -14.33 7.53 -5.68
CA GLY A 18 -15.36 6.64 -5.14
C GLY A 18 -14.82 5.41 -4.40
N TYR A 19 -13.52 5.36 -4.09
CA TYR A 19 -12.92 4.28 -3.32
C TYR A 19 -12.79 4.65 -1.85
N GLU A 20 -13.22 3.74 -0.98
CA GLU A 20 -13.05 3.87 0.46
C GLU A 20 -11.92 2.95 0.92
N PHE A 21 -10.81 3.56 1.35
CA PHE A 21 -9.65 2.85 1.84
C PHE A 21 -9.57 2.90 3.36
N ILE A 22 -9.34 1.75 3.97
CA ILE A 22 -8.96 1.62 5.37
C ILE A 22 -7.45 1.56 5.42
N SER A 23 -6.85 2.15 6.46
CA SER A 23 -5.42 2.14 6.65
C SER A 23 -5.11 1.81 8.10
N GLU A 24 -4.30 0.78 8.32
CA GLU A 24 -3.85 0.38 9.65
C GLU A 24 -2.33 0.47 9.72
N LYS A 25 -1.81 0.93 10.85
CA LYS A 25 -0.37 0.94 11.10
C LYS A 25 0.01 -0.45 11.60
N THR A 26 1.03 -1.05 10.99
CA THR A 26 1.53 -2.34 11.45
C THR A 26 2.40 -2.17 12.70
N LEU A 27 2.59 -3.24 13.47
CA LEU A 27 3.55 -3.27 14.59
C LEU A 27 5.00 -3.02 14.15
N GLY A 28 5.32 -3.33 12.89
CA GLY A 28 6.60 -3.02 12.25
C GLY A 28 6.89 -1.53 12.12
N ARG A 29 8.15 -1.14 12.32
CA ARG A 29 8.63 0.25 12.25
C ARG A 29 8.35 0.82 10.85
N ASN A 30 7.41 1.77 10.78
CA ASN A 30 7.10 2.60 9.61
C ASN A 30 6.49 1.88 8.40
N THR A 31 5.53 1.00 8.64
CA THR A 31 4.69 0.39 7.60
C THR A 31 3.19 0.56 7.88
N PHE A 32 2.42 0.69 6.82
CA PHE A 32 0.96 0.77 6.84
C PHE A 32 0.38 -0.23 5.84
N VAL A 33 -0.69 -0.90 6.23
CA VAL A 33 -1.55 -1.64 5.31
C VAL A 33 -2.66 -0.71 4.88
N ILE A 34 -2.89 -0.60 3.57
CA ILE A 34 -4.05 0.09 3.01
C ILE A 34 -4.90 -0.96 2.30
N ALA A 35 -6.16 -1.08 2.67
CA ALA A 35 -7.09 -2.05 2.11
C ALA A 35 -8.33 -1.38 1.54
N ASN A 36 -8.82 -1.92 0.42
CA ASN A 36 -10.15 -1.64 -0.10
C ASN A 36 -11.05 -2.85 0.21
N LYS A 37 -11.98 -2.68 1.15
CA LYS A 37 -12.90 -3.75 1.55
C LYS A 37 -13.77 -4.24 0.40
N LYS A 38 -14.19 -3.35 -0.50
CA LYS A 38 -15.09 -3.74 -1.61
C LYS A 38 -14.41 -4.62 -2.65
N THR A 39 -13.11 -4.45 -2.85
CA THR A 39 -12.37 -5.19 -3.87
C THR A 39 -11.47 -6.26 -3.29
N GLU A 40 -11.46 -6.43 -1.96
CA GLU A 40 -10.60 -7.37 -1.23
C GLU A 40 -9.10 -7.25 -1.61
N LYS A 41 -8.67 -6.02 -1.90
CA LYS A 41 -7.29 -5.72 -2.27
C LYS A 41 -6.61 -4.98 -1.15
N ALA A 42 -5.38 -5.39 -0.83
CA ALA A 42 -4.53 -4.66 0.09
C ALA A 42 -3.18 -4.34 -0.52
N ILE A 43 -2.62 -3.21 -0.10
CA ILE A 43 -1.25 -2.80 -0.37
C ILE A 43 -0.53 -2.54 0.95
N LEU A 44 0.72 -2.99 1.02
CA LEU A 44 1.64 -2.62 2.09
C LEU A 44 2.46 -1.43 1.61
N VAL A 45 2.47 -0.35 2.38
CA VAL A 45 3.25 0.86 2.11
C VAL A 45 4.21 1.08 3.26
N GLY A 46 5.51 1.09 2.95
CA GLY A 46 6.58 1.29 3.91
C GLY A 46 7.57 2.33 3.44
N LYS A 47 8.40 2.77 4.37
CA LYS A 47 9.56 3.60 4.09
C LYS A 47 10.82 2.82 4.46
N ASP A 48 11.78 2.70 3.54
CA ASP A 48 13.05 2.06 3.85
C ASP A 48 14.02 3.02 4.57
N ALA A 49 15.21 2.50 4.90
CA ALA A 49 16.26 3.26 5.58
C ALA A 49 16.72 4.50 4.78
N ASP A 50 16.69 4.43 3.45
CA ASP A 50 17.02 5.52 2.53
C ASP A 50 15.87 6.55 2.38
N SER A 51 14.82 6.43 3.19
CA SER A 51 13.61 7.24 3.05
C SER A 51 12.84 7.04 1.73
N LYS A 52 13.09 5.96 0.99
CA LYS A 52 12.33 5.62 -0.23
C LYS A 52 11.06 4.89 0.13
N ILE A 53 9.96 5.27 -0.53
CA ILE A 53 8.67 4.59 -0.36
C ILE A 53 8.72 3.28 -1.12
N LYS A 54 8.38 2.19 -0.44
CA LYS A 54 8.16 0.87 -1.05
C LYS A 54 6.69 0.50 -0.93
N CYS A 55 6.13 0.03 -2.04
CA CYS A 55 4.76 -0.45 -2.11
C CYS A 55 4.73 -1.89 -2.61
N TYR A 56 3.89 -2.70 -1.98
CA TYR A 56 3.66 -4.09 -2.37
C TYR A 56 2.17 -4.33 -2.43
N SER A 57 1.68 -5.01 -3.48
CA SER A 57 0.34 -5.60 -3.42
C SER A 57 0.42 -6.91 -2.65
N VAL A 58 -0.58 -7.16 -1.79
CA VAL A 58 -0.67 -8.37 -0.98
C VAL A 58 -1.70 -9.30 -1.60
N ASN A 59 -1.33 -10.56 -1.81
CA ASN A 59 -2.27 -11.62 -2.15
C ASN A 59 -2.90 -12.15 -0.85
N ILE A 60 -4.10 -11.68 -0.53
CA ILE A 60 -4.80 -12.01 0.72
C ILE A 60 -5.11 -13.50 0.83
N ASN A 61 -5.47 -14.16 -0.28
CA ASN A 61 -5.79 -15.59 -0.27
C ASN A 61 -4.56 -16.43 0.08
N LYS A 62 -3.39 -16.08 -0.47
CA LYS A 62 -2.14 -16.76 -0.12
C LYS A 62 -1.68 -16.44 1.30
N TRP A 63 -1.92 -15.23 1.79
CA TRP A 63 -1.66 -14.87 3.18
C TRP A 63 -2.48 -15.74 4.13
N MET A 64 -3.80 -15.80 3.94
CA MET A 64 -4.70 -16.60 4.78
C MET A 64 -4.37 -18.09 4.70
N TRP A 65 -4.01 -18.59 3.52
CA TRP A 65 -3.54 -19.96 3.36
C TRP A 65 -2.31 -20.22 4.24
N ALA A 66 -1.29 -19.37 4.19
CA ALA A 66 -0.08 -19.56 4.98
C ALA A 66 -0.35 -19.50 6.50
N GLU A 67 -1.23 -18.60 6.95
CA GLU A 67 -1.64 -18.57 8.37
C GLU A 67 -2.35 -19.86 8.78
N ASN A 68 -3.21 -20.42 7.92
CA ASN A 68 -3.91 -21.69 8.18
C ASN A 68 -2.97 -22.90 8.21
N GLU A 69 -1.89 -22.88 7.43
CA GLU A 69 -0.82 -23.88 7.50
C GLU A 69 0.07 -23.72 8.75
N GLY A 70 -0.16 -22.68 9.54
CA GLY A 70 0.56 -22.42 10.80
C GLY A 70 1.84 -21.60 10.64
N PHE A 71 2.08 -20.98 9.47
CA PHE A 71 3.20 -20.05 9.33
C PHE A 71 2.94 -18.78 10.15
N SER A 72 3.95 -18.38 10.92
CA SER A 72 3.93 -17.07 11.59
C SER A 72 4.07 -15.93 10.57
N THR A 73 3.68 -14.71 10.97
CA THR A 73 3.84 -13.51 10.14
C THR A 73 5.29 -13.30 9.69
N ASP A 74 6.27 -13.55 10.56
CA ASP A 74 7.68 -13.40 10.23
C ASP A 74 8.13 -14.44 9.20
N GLU A 75 7.67 -15.68 9.32
CA GLU A 75 7.96 -16.73 8.34
C GLU A 75 7.29 -16.48 7.00
N ILE A 76 6.08 -15.91 6.99
CA ILE A 76 5.42 -15.48 5.76
C ILE A 76 6.27 -14.43 5.03
N VAL A 77 6.81 -13.46 5.78
CA VAL A 77 7.65 -12.40 5.22
C VAL A 77 9.01 -12.93 4.78
N ASP A 78 9.57 -13.92 5.47
CA ASP A 78 10.90 -14.46 5.16
C ASP A 78 10.86 -15.51 4.04
N LYS A 79 10.00 -16.52 4.18
CA LYS A 79 9.97 -17.71 3.31
C LYS A 79 9.04 -17.54 2.11
N LEU A 80 7.92 -16.84 2.27
CA LEU A 80 6.85 -16.75 1.27
C LEU A 80 6.75 -15.37 0.61
N PHE A 81 7.78 -14.53 0.77
CA PHE A 81 7.73 -13.13 0.36
C PHE A 81 7.25 -12.94 -1.09
N ASN A 82 7.90 -13.63 -2.03
CA ASN A 82 7.63 -13.45 -3.47
C ASN A 82 6.29 -14.05 -3.90
N GLU A 83 5.72 -14.95 -3.10
CA GLU A 83 4.43 -15.56 -3.37
C GLU A 83 3.27 -14.68 -2.92
N ILE A 84 3.44 -14.03 -1.78
CA ILE A 84 2.40 -13.24 -1.12
C ILE A 84 2.50 -11.77 -1.51
N PHE A 85 3.70 -11.25 -1.70
CA PHE A 85 3.96 -9.86 -2.00
C PHE A 85 4.48 -9.68 -3.42
N LYS A 86 3.83 -8.78 -4.15
CA LYS A 86 4.34 -8.31 -5.44
C LYS A 86 4.72 -6.85 -5.33
N LYS A 87 6.01 -6.56 -5.53
CA LYS A 87 6.53 -5.19 -5.52
C LYS A 87 5.87 -4.37 -6.63
N ILE A 88 5.24 -3.28 -6.24
CA ILE A 88 4.65 -2.32 -7.17
C ILE A 88 5.79 -1.38 -7.58
N LYS A 89 6.24 -1.49 -8.83
CA LYS A 89 7.15 -0.49 -9.43
C LYS A 89 6.33 0.75 -9.73
N ILE A 90 6.45 1.77 -8.90
CA ILE A 90 5.88 3.09 -9.19
C ILE A 90 6.72 3.70 -10.32
N LYS A 91 6.31 3.51 -11.57
CA LYS A 91 6.83 4.30 -12.69
C LYS A 91 6.11 5.65 -12.64
N ASN A 92 6.87 6.70 -12.35
CA ASN A 92 6.42 8.08 -12.17
C ASN A 92 5.51 8.28 -10.93
N PRO A 93 6.09 8.57 -9.74
CA PRO A 93 5.28 9.15 -8.68
C PRO A 93 4.66 10.42 -9.24
N VAL A 94 3.33 10.53 -9.22
CA VAL A 94 2.62 11.69 -9.76
C VAL A 94 3.25 12.93 -9.12
N SER A 95 4.00 13.68 -9.93
CA SER A 95 4.63 14.90 -9.46
C SER A 95 3.52 15.92 -9.22
N ASN A 96 3.70 16.81 -8.23
CA ASN A 96 2.71 17.85 -7.94
C ASN A 96 2.35 18.68 -9.19
N ALA A 97 3.27 18.78 -10.17
CA ALA A 97 3.04 19.43 -11.46
C ALA A 97 1.96 18.74 -12.31
N GLN A 98 1.90 17.42 -12.33
CA GLN A 98 0.91 16.66 -13.09
C GLN A 98 -0.49 16.76 -12.46
N VAL A 99 -0.58 16.82 -11.12
CA VAL A 99 -1.87 17.02 -10.42
C VAL A 99 -2.44 18.41 -10.72
N ALA A 100 -1.59 19.45 -10.73
CA ALA A 100 -2.00 20.82 -11.03
C ALA A 100 -2.50 20.99 -12.48
N GLN A 101 -1.91 20.26 -13.43
CA GLN A 101 -2.33 20.27 -14.84
C GLN A 101 -3.69 19.60 -15.05
N MET A 102 -3.97 18.48 -14.36
CA MET A 102 -5.25 17.79 -14.45
C MET A 102 -6.40 18.60 -13.83
N SER A 103 -6.15 19.36 -12.76
CA SER A 103 -7.16 20.24 -12.16
C SER A 103 -7.51 21.45 -13.04
N LYS A 104 -6.60 21.88 -13.94
CA LYS A 104 -6.87 22.96 -14.91
C LYS A 104 -7.61 22.50 -16.17
N MET A 105 -7.63 21.20 -16.48
CA MET A 105 -8.37 20.65 -17.63
C MET A 105 -9.83 20.30 -17.31
N LEU A 106 -10.22 20.31 -16.05
CA LEU A 106 -11.58 20.01 -15.57
C LEU A 106 -12.36 21.26 -15.15
N MET A 107 -11.80 22.45 -15.42
CA MET A 107 -12.46 23.76 -15.35
C MET A 107 -12.62 24.30 -16.76
#